data_AF-A0A147JRH7-F1
#
_entry.id   AF-A0A147JRH7-F1
#
_cell.length_a   1.000
_cell.length_b   1.000
_cell.length_c   1.000
_cell.angle_alpha   90.00
_cell.angle_beta   90.00
_cell.angle_gamma   90.00
#
_symmetry.space_group_name_H-M   'P 1'
#
loop_
_entity.id
_entity.type
_entity.pdbx_description
1 polymer ?
#
loop_
_entity_poly.entity_id
_entity_poly.type
_entity_poly.pdbx_seq_one_letter_code
_entity_poly.pdbx_strand_id
1 'polypeptide(L)'
;MEEIQKPAVFAVRSTIGQEKNTSDMIVTRAKNFNLPIKAVLSPPGIRGYVFVEATGKSAVDQVRVGIKHAKGVIPGEIPMGEGRE
;
A
#
# COMPACT_ATOMS: atom_id res chain seq x y z
N MET A 1 -7.25 -2.58 26.54
CA MET A 1 -6.07 -3.26 25.94
C MET A 1 -6.04 -2.82 24.50
N GLU A 2 -4.95 -2.19 24.06
CA GLU A 2 -4.80 -1.78 22.67
C GLU A 2 -4.60 -3.05 21.85
N GLU A 3 -5.60 -3.42 21.05
CA GLU A 3 -5.51 -4.58 20.18
C GLU A 3 -4.48 -4.25 19.10
N ILE A 4 -3.29 -4.83 19.20
CA ILE A 4 -2.22 -4.62 18.24
C ILE A 4 -2.68 -5.25 16.93
N GLN A 5 -3.25 -4.42 16.05
CA GLN A 5 -3.68 -4.84 14.72
C GLN A 5 -2.48 -5.43 13.98
N LYS A 6 -2.59 -6.73 13.67
CA LYS A 6 -1.56 -7.43 12.92
C LYS A 6 -1.39 -6.73 11.57
N PRO A 7 -0.15 -6.61 11.07
CA PRO A 7 0.05 -6.04 9.76
C PRO A 7 -0.63 -6.92 8.70
N ALA A 8 -1.33 -6.27 7.79
CA ALA A 8 -1.95 -6.90 6.63
C ALA A 8 -1.48 -6.20 5.36
N VAL A 9 -1.57 -6.92 4.24
CA VAL A 9 -1.20 -6.39 2.92
C VAL A 9 -2.45 -5.86 2.24
N PHE A 10 -2.37 -4.65 1.71
CA PHE A 10 -3.44 -3.99 0.98
C PHE A 10 -2.98 -3.66 -0.43
N ALA A 11 -3.87 -3.82 -1.40
CA ALA A 11 -3.60 -3.39 -2.78
C ALA A 11 -4.12 -1.96 -3.00
N VAL A 12 -3.24 -1.07 -3.46
CA VAL A 12 -3.56 0.29 -3.88
C VAL A 12 -3.57 0.34 -5.40
N ARG A 13 -4.70 0.71 -5.98
CA ARG A 13 -4.82 0.98 -7.43
C ARG A 13 -3.92 2.15 -7.81
N SER A 14 -3.03 1.92 -8.75
CA SER A 14 -2.18 2.92 -9.37
C SER A 14 -2.62 3.25 -10.81
N THR A 15 -2.16 4.37 -11.35
CA THR A 15 -2.15 4.54 -12.81
C THR A 15 -1.16 3.56 -13.41
N ILE A 16 -1.59 2.82 -14.45
CA ILE A 16 -0.71 1.88 -15.17
C ILE A 16 0.56 2.60 -15.66
N GLY A 17 1.73 2.02 -15.39
CA GLY A 17 3.03 2.60 -15.71
C GLY A 17 3.54 3.65 -14.70
N GLN A 18 2.83 3.86 -13.59
CA GLN A 18 3.23 4.76 -12.49
C GLN A 18 3.36 4.01 -11.16
N GLU A 19 3.42 2.67 -11.17
CA GLU A 19 3.43 1.84 -9.97
C GLU A 19 4.67 2.15 -9.12
N LYS A 20 5.87 2.17 -9.74
CA LYS A 20 7.12 2.52 -9.05
C LYS A 20 7.10 3.94 -8.47
N ASN A 21 6.64 4.93 -9.25
CA ASN A 21 6.56 6.30 -8.78
C ASN A 21 5.55 6.43 -7.62
N THR A 22 4.41 5.75 -7.74
CA THR A 22 3.39 5.68 -6.68
C THR A 22 3.96 5.04 -5.42
N SER A 23 4.71 3.93 -5.52
CA SER A 23 5.36 3.30 -4.37
C SER A 23 6.38 4.22 -3.72
N ASP A 24 7.22 4.90 -4.50
CA ASP A 24 8.22 5.84 -3.99
C ASP A 24 7.57 7.02 -3.24
N MET A 25 6.45 7.53 -3.75
CA MET A 25 5.65 8.57 -3.06
C MET A 25 4.99 8.07 -1.78
N ILE A 26 4.48 6.83 -1.76
CA ILE A 26 3.90 6.22 -0.55
C ILE A 26 4.98 6.08 0.53
N VAL A 27 6.17 5.56 0.18
CA VAL A 27 7.29 5.42 1.12
C VAL A 27 7.71 6.78 1.68
N THR A 28 7.82 7.79 0.81
CA THR A 28 8.20 9.15 1.23
C THR A 28 7.17 9.75 2.18
N ARG A 29 5.88 9.64 1.87
CA ARG A 29 4.81 10.14 2.74
C ARG A 29 4.72 9.38 4.05
N ALA A 30 4.86 8.06 4.03
CA ALA A 30 4.84 7.24 5.24
C ALA A 30 5.92 7.70 6.22
N LYS A 31 7.13 7.97 5.74
CA LYS A 31 8.24 8.52 6.54
C LYS A 31 7.94 9.93 7.04
N ASN A 32 7.50 10.83 6.16
CA ASN A 32 7.25 12.23 6.51
C ASN A 32 6.14 12.42 7.55
N PHE A 33 5.11 11.56 7.51
CA PHE A 33 3.96 11.62 8.41
C PHE A 33 4.00 10.55 9.51
N ASN A 34 5.12 9.82 9.61
CA ASN A 34 5.34 8.79 10.61
C ASN A 34 4.20 7.75 10.69
N LEU A 35 3.66 7.35 9.54
CA LEU A 35 2.53 6.43 9.41
C LEU A 35 2.97 4.98 9.61
N PRO A 36 2.09 4.10 10.11
CA PRO A 36 2.41 2.71 10.40
C PRO A 36 2.38 1.82 9.13
N ILE A 37 3.12 2.24 8.10
CA ILE A 37 3.39 1.48 6.88
C ILE A 37 4.71 0.73 7.07
N LYS A 38 4.67 -0.60 6.95
CA LYS A 38 5.83 -1.46 7.17
C LYS A 38 6.63 -1.71 5.89
N ALA A 39 5.92 -1.97 4.80
CA ALA A 39 6.53 -2.26 3.51
C ALA A 39 5.67 -1.75 2.35
N VAL A 40 6.31 -1.47 1.22
CA VAL A 40 5.65 -1.09 -0.03
C VAL A 40 6.33 -1.87 -1.16
N LEU A 41 5.53 -2.54 -2.00
CA LEU A 41 6.01 -3.39 -3.07
C LEU A 41 5.32 -3.03 -4.40
N SER A 42 6.12 -2.92 -5.46
CA SER A 42 5.65 -2.68 -6.83
C SER A 42 6.33 -3.69 -7.77
N PRO A 43 5.82 -4.94 -7.86
CA PRO A 43 6.44 -5.97 -8.69
C PRO A 43 6.36 -5.61 -10.18
N PRO A 44 7.42 -5.79 -10.98
CA PRO A 44 7.45 -5.39 -12.39
C PRO A 44 6.44 -6.13 -13.29
N GLY A 45 5.92 -7.28 -12.83
CA GLY A 45 4.89 -8.06 -13.54
C GLY A 45 3.44 -7.64 -13.25
N ILE A 46 3.20 -6.82 -12.22
CA ILE A 46 1.85 -6.43 -11.80
C ILE A 46 1.58 -4.99 -12.23
N ARG A 47 0.61 -4.81 -13.13
CA ARG A 47 0.23 -3.50 -13.68
C ARG A 47 -0.94 -2.90 -12.93
N GLY A 48 -0.85 -1.61 -12.64
CA GLY A 48 -1.91 -0.82 -12.03
C GLY A 48 -2.08 -1.03 -10.53
N TYR A 49 -1.13 -1.66 -9.84
CA TYR A 49 -1.21 -1.91 -8.40
C TYR A 49 0.12 -1.66 -7.69
N VAL A 50 0.01 -1.20 -6.45
CA VAL A 50 1.09 -1.16 -5.46
C VAL A 50 0.58 -1.87 -4.21
N PHE A 51 1.39 -2.75 -3.64
CA PHE A 51 1.06 -3.46 -2.42
C PHE A 51 1.67 -2.75 -1.22
N VAL A 52 0.88 -2.58 -0.16
CA VAL A 52 1.27 -1.82 1.03
C VAL A 52 0.97 -2.67 2.25
N GLU A 53 1.98 -2.97 3.04
CA GLU A 53 1.84 -3.63 4.33
C GLU A 53 1.66 -2.58 5.43
N ALA A 54 0.56 -2.67 6.19
CA ALA A 54 0.24 -1.67 7.23
C ALA A 54 -0.55 -2.29 8.40
N THR A 55 -0.58 -1.61 9.54
CA THR A 55 -1.39 -2.00 10.72
C THR A 55 -2.87 -1.64 10.57
N GLY A 56 -3.43 -1.83 9.37
CA GLY A 56 -4.83 -1.57 9.04
C GLY A 56 -5.04 -0.66 7.82
N LYS A 57 -6.23 -0.77 7.23
CA LYS A 57 -6.61 -0.05 6.00
C LYS A 57 -6.55 1.48 6.14
N SER A 58 -6.88 2.00 7.33
CA SER A 58 -6.89 3.45 7.60
C SER A 58 -5.54 4.11 7.34
N ALA A 59 -4.42 3.45 7.67
CA ALA A 59 -3.08 3.96 7.40
C ALA A 59 -2.79 4.04 5.90
N VAL A 60 -3.28 3.07 5.13
CA VAL A 60 -3.13 3.02 3.66
C VAL A 60 -4.00 4.09 2.99
N ASP A 61 -5.21 4.31 3.49
CA ASP A 61 -6.05 5.42 3.03
C ASP A 61 -5.42 6.77 3.36
N GLN A 62 -4.80 6.92 4.53
CA GLN A 62 -4.14 8.17 4.90
C GLN A 62 -2.91 8.45 4.02
N VAL A 63 -2.02 7.46 3.82
CA VAL A 63 -0.76 7.68 3.08
C VAL A 63 -0.99 7.99 1.60
N ARG A 64 -2.08 7.46 1.00
CA ARG A 64 -2.37 7.67 -0.42
C ARG A 64 -2.96 9.05 -0.74
N VAL A 65 -3.54 9.74 0.26
CA VAL A 65 -4.22 11.02 0.03
C VAL A 65 -3.24 12.04 -0.57
N GLY A 66 -3.67 12.67 -1.66
CA GLY A 66 -2.86 13.63 -2.40
C GLY A 66 -1.73 13.02 -3.23
N ILE A 67 -1.65 11.70 -3.39
CA ILE A 67 -0.81 11.06 -4.41
C ILE A 67 -1.64 10.97 -5.70
N LYS A 68 -1.28 11.74 -6.73
CA LYS A 68 -2.01 11.83 -8.01
C LYS A 68 -2.33 10.48 -8.64
N HIS A 69 -1.39 9.54 -8.54
CA HIS A 69 -1.50 8.23 -9.18
C HIS A 69 -2.06 7.14 -8.27
N ALA A 70 -2.37 7.41 -7.00
CA ALA A 70 -2.95 6.44 -6.07
C ALA A 70 -4.49 6.55 -6.03
N LYS A 71 -5.17 5.79 -6.90
CA LYS A 71 -6.60 5.93 -7.20
C LYS A 71 -7.52 5.38 -6.10
N GLY A 72 -7.07 4.44 -5.28
CA GLY A 72 -7.86 3.90 -4.17
C GLY A 72 -7.38 2.55 -3.69
N VAL A 73 -7.77 2.17 -2.47
CA VAL A 73 -7.47 0.86 -1.89
C VAL A 73 -8.52 -0.15 -2.36
N ILE A 74 -8.10 -1.35 -2.74
CA ILE A 74 -9.00 -2.48 -3.00
C ILE A 74 -9.64 -2.92 -1.68
N PRO A 75 -10.95 -3.22 -1.64
CA PRO A 75 -11.58 -3.75 -0.43
C PRO A 75 -10.96 -5.08 -0.02
N GLY A 76 -10.75 -5.27 1.28
CA GLY A 76 -10.17 -6.49 1.85
C GLY A 76 -8.65 -6.45 1.98
N GLU A 77 -8.14 -7.48 2.63
CA GLU A 77 -6.71 -7.75 2.83
C GLU A 77 -6.26 -8.81 1.82
N ILE A 78 -5.03 -8.69 1.33
CA ILE A 78 -4.43 -9.71 0.48
C ILE A 78 -3.91 -10.83 1.39
N PRO A 79 -4.39 -12.08 1.23
CA PRO A 79 -3.89 -13.21 2.02
C PRO A 79 -2.38 -13.37 1.84
N MET A 80 -1.63 -13.37 2.95
CA MET A 80 -0.22 -13.76 2.93
C MET A 80 -0.13 -15.27 2.65
N GLY A 81 -0.08 -15.65 1.38
CA GLY A 81 -0.04 -17.05 0.96
C GLY A 81 -0.25 -17.26 -0.54
N GLU A 82 -0.78 -16.26 -1.25
CA GLU A 82 -1.21 -16.39 -2.65
C GLU A 82 -0.23 -15.79 -3.67
N GLY A 83 1.01 -15.51 -3.27
CA GLY A 83 2.10 -15.12 -4.16
C GLY A 83 2.82 -16.33 -4.77
N ARG A 84 2.09 -17.31 -5.31
CA ARG A 84 2.68 -18.48 -5.97
C ARG A 84 2.67 -18.30 -7.49
N GLU A 85 3.88 -18.47 -8.03
CA GLU A 85 4.34 -18.51 -9.43
C GLU A 85 4.67 -17.15 -10.09
#